data_AF-A0A7H0GPY9-F1
#
_entry.id   AF-A0A7H0GPY9-F1
#
_cell.length_a   1.000
_cell.length_b   1.000
_cell.length_c   1.000
_cell.angle_alpha   90.00
_cell.angle_beta   90.00
_cell.angle_gamma   90.00
#
_symmetry.space_group_name_H-M   'P 1'
#
loop_
_entity.id
_entity.type
_entity.pdbx_description
1 polymer ?
#
loop_
_entity_poly.entity_id
_entity_poly.type
_entity_poly.pdbx_seq_one_letter_code
_entity_poly.pdbx_strand_id
1 'polypeptide(L)'
;MAVQRELAIDSASDEQAVVLKRIYAQRDRIEARRVALSQARALRARSADHVDSDAPLLMRLIAFAKLHPVAVAAVAGAALFAGPARLMRIGGIVLPIVMKMRSGR
;
A
#
# COMPACT_ATOMS: atom_id res chain seq x y z
N MET A 1 -5.84 -14.23 28.56
CA MET A 1 -7.09 -14.12 27.77
C MET A 1 -7.85 -15.45 27.69
N ALA A 2 -7.20 -16.58 27.38
CA ALA A 2 -7.88 -17.90 27.36
C ALA A 2 -8.55 -18.24 28.70
N VAL A 3 -7.84 -18.03 29.82
CA VAL A 3 -8.36 -18.23 31.19
C VAL A 3 -9.65 -17.44 31.45
N GLN A 4 -9.75 -16.19 30.97
CA GLN A 4 -10.94 -15.36 31.14
C GLN A 4 -12.15 -15.87 30.34
N ARG A 5 -11.89 -16.46 29.15
CA ARG A 5 -12.94 -17.05 28.31
C ARG A 5 -13.51 -18.32 28.94
N GLU A 6 -12.65 -19.11 29.56
CA GLU A 6 -13.02 -20.36 30.24
C GLU A 6 -13.88 -20.08 31.47
N LEU A 7 -13.45 -19.11 32.30
CA LEU A 7 -14.26 -18.63 33.44
C LEU A 7 -15.64 -18.10 33.02
N ALA A 8 -15.72 -17.42 31.87
CA ALA A 8 -16.99 -16.90 31.34
C ALA A 8 -17.93 -18.00 30.82
N ILE A 9 -17.38 -19.11 30.32
CA ILE A 9 -18.16 -20.28 29.89
C ILE A 9 -18.66 -21.04 31.13
N ASP A 10 -17.81 -21.21 32.14
CA ASP A 10 -18.16 -21.94 33.38
C ASP A 10 -19.23 -21.21 34.22
N SER A 11 -19.29 -19.88 34.15
CA SER A 11 -20.32 -19.09 34.84
C SER A 11 -21.66 -18.99 34.09
N ALA A 12 -21.73 -19.47 32.84
CA ALA A 12 -22.89 -19.30 31.96
C ALA A 12 -23.83 -20.51 32.00
N SER A 13 -25.12 -20.31 31.68
CA SER A 13 -26.04 -21.44 31.51
C SER A 13 -25.64 -22.31 30.30
N ASP A 14 -26.08 -23.58 30.26
CA ASP A 14 -25.66 -24.53 29.22
C ASP A 14 -25.89 -24.01 27.79
N GLU A 15 -27.04 -23.39 27.54
CA GLU A 15 -27.35 -22.79 26.24
C GLU A 15 -26.41 -21.62 25.89
N GLN A 16 -26.06 -20.81 26.88
CA GLN A 16 -25.14 -19.68 26.72
C GLN A 16 -23.72 -20.14 26.47
N ALA A 17 -23.26 -21.20 27.16
CA ALA A 17 -21.95 -21.80 26.98
C ALA A 17 -21.73 -22.26 25.53
N VAL A 18 -22.76 -22.85 24.90
CA VAL A 18 -22.71 -23.28 23.48
C VAL A 18 -22.52 -22.08 22.54
N VAL A 19 -23.26 -20.99 22.77
CA VAL A 19 -23.15 -19.77 21.97
C VAL A 19 -21.77 -19.13 22.13
N LEU A 20 -21.27 -19.02 23.37
CA LEU A 20 -19.95 -18.45 23.66
C LEU A 20 -18.82 -19.23 22.99
N LYS A 21 -18.86 -20.57 23.04
CA LYS A 21 -17.90 -21.43 22.34
C LYS A 21 -17.87 -21.12 20.83
N ARG A 22 -19.04 -20.95 20.21
CA ARG A 22 -19.15 -20.61 18.78
C ARG A 22 -18.61 -19.21 18.50
N ILE A 23 -18.91 -18.22 19.33
CA ILE A 23 -18.40 -16.84 19.20
C ILE A 23 -16.88 -16.83 19.29
N TYR A 24 -16.28 -17.52 20.26
CA TYR A 24 -14.83 -17.56 20.38
C TYR A 24 -14.17 -18.23 19.17
N ALA A 25 -14.72 -19.35 18.69
CA ALA A 25 -14.21 -20.00 17.48
C ALA A 25 -14.30 -19.09 16.24
N GLN A 26 -15.36 -18.29 16.11
CA GLN A 26 -15.48 -17.31 15.04
C GLN A 26 -14.48 -16.16 15.17
N ARG A 27 -14.30 -15.64 16.38
CA ARG A 27 -13.37 -14.53 16.65
C ARG A 27 -11.93 -14.95 16.40
N ASP A 28 -11.53 -16.15 16.82
CA ASP A 28 -10.18 -16.66 16.58
C ASP A 28 -9.89 -16.78 15.07
N ARG A 29 -10.87 -17.20 14.26
CA ARG A 29 -10.75 -17.20 12.79
C ARG A 29 -10.56 -15.80 12.21
N ILE A 30 -11.31 -14.80 12.71
CA ILE A 30 -11.20 -13.41 12.25
C ILE A 30 -9.85 -12.82 12.66
N GLU A 31 -9.40 -13.09 13.88
CA GLU A 31 -8.14 -12.59 14.42
C GLU A 31 -6.94 -13.17 13.66
N ALA A 32 -6.93 -14.48 13.40
CA ALA A 32 -5.92 -15.12 12.56
C ALA A 32 -5.81 -14.48 11.16
N ARG A 33 -6.97 -14.19 10.53
CA ARG A 33 -7.00 -13.49 9.24
C ARG A 33 -6.47 -12.06 9.35
N ARG A 34 -6.83 -11.32 10.39
CA ARG A 34 -6.34 -9.94 10.61
C ARG A 34 -4.84 -9.90 10.80
N VAL A 35 -4.28 -10.85 11.56
CA VAL A 35 -2.83 -10.97 11.77
C VAL A 35 -2.11 -11.31 10.46
N ALA A 36 -2.62 -12.26 9.67
CA ALA A 36 -2.04 -12.56 8.36
C ALA A 36 -2.06 -11.35 7.41
N LEU A 37 -3.16 -10.59 7.39
CA LEU A 37 -3.28 -9.37 6.59
C LEU A 37 -2.36 -8.25 7.08
N SER A 38 -2.21 -8.06 8.39
CA SER A 38 -1.32 -7.04 8.92
C SER A 38 0.14 -7.36 8.62
N GLN A 39 0.55 -8.63 8.73
CA GLN A 39 1.88 -9.10 8.32
C GLN A 39 2.11 -8.90 6.83
N ALA A 40 1.15 -9.28 5.97
CA ALA A 40 1.26 -9.07 4.53
C ALA A 40 1.34 -7.58 4.15
N ARG A 41 0.64 -6.71 4.88
CA ARG A 41 0.74 -5.25 4.72
C ARG A 41 2.10 -4.72 5.19
N ALA A 42 2.61 -5.20 6.32
CA ALA A 42 3.92 -4.79 6.83
C ALA A 42 5.06 -5.21 5.86
N LEU A 43 4.98 -6.42 5.29
CA LEU A 43 5.92 -6.87 4.26
C LEU A 43 5.83 -6.00 3.00
N ARG A 44 4.61 -5.71 2.51
CA ARG A 44 4.43 -4.81 1.36
C ARG A 44 4.91 -3.39 1.65
N ALA A 45 4.69 -2.85 2.85
CA ALA A 45 5.15 -1.52 3.22
C ALA A 45 6.68 -1.44 3.23
N ARG A 46 7.38 -2.47 3.74
CA ARG A 46 8.84 -2.56 3.65
C ARG A 46 9.34 -2.61 2.21
N SER A 47 8.63 -3.30 1.31
CA SER A 47 9.02 -3.39 -0.11
C SER A 47 8.61 -2.16 -0.94
N ALA A 48 7.55 -1.46 -0.55
CA ALA A 48 7.01 -0.31 -1.27
C ALA A 48 7.85 0.96 -1.11
N ASP A 49 8.60 1.07 -0.02
CA ASP A 49 9.42 2.25 0.27
C ASP A 49 10.80 2.21 -0.42
N HIS A 50 11.12 1.13 -1.14
CA HIS A 50 12.38 0.97 -1.84
C HIS A 50 12.15 0.87 -3.35
N VAL A 51 12.28 2.01 -4.03
CA VAL A 51 12.56 2.02 -5.46
C VAL A 51 14.05 1.79 -5.62
N ASP A 52 14.43 0.61 -6.09
CA ASP A 52 15.82 0.27 -6.38
C ASP A 52 16.44 1.34 -7.30
N SER A 53 17.49 2.01 -6.81
CA SER A 53 18.15 3.09 -7.53
C SER A 53 18.93 2.61 -8.73
N ASP A 54 19.38 1.35 -8.70
CA ASP A 54 20.21 0.73 -9.72
C ASP A 54 19.38 0.03 -10.80
N ALA A 55 18.06 -0.10 -10.58
CA ALA A 55 17.14 -0.61 -11.57
C ALA A 55 17.07 0.29 -12.82
N PRO A 56 16.84 -0.29 -14.02
CA PRO A 56 16.62 0.47 -15.25
C PRO A 56 15.55 1.55 -15.07
N LEU A 57 15.78 2.75 -15.64
CA LEU A 57 14.90 3.93 -15.46
C LEU A 57 13.42 3.64 -15.74
N LEU A 58 13.13 2.85 -16.77
CA LEU A 58 11.77 2.49 -17.13
C LEU A 58 11.08 1.69 -15.99
N MET A 59 11.83 0.80 -15.35
CA MET A 59 11.31 -0.02 -14.26
C MET A 59 11.06 0.82 -13.00
N ARG A 60 11.91 1.83 -12.75
CA ARG A 60 11.71 2.82 -11.68
C ARG A 60 10.47 3.70 -11.92
N LEU A 61 10.21 4.10 -13.16
CA LEU A 61 9.01 4.85 -13.53
C LEU A 61 7.74 4.02 -13.33
N ILE A 62 7.76 2.73 -13.71
CA ILE A 62 6.62 1.82 -13.50
C ILE A 62 6.37 1.63 -11.99
N ALA A 63 7.43 1.44 -11.21
CA ALA A 63 7.32 1.32 -9.74
C ALA A 63 6.73 2.61 -9.13
N PHE A 64 7.26 3.78 -9.51
CA PHE A 64 6.74 5.08 -9.08
C PHE A 64 5.26 5.25 -9.44
N ALA A 65 4.87 4.84 -10.66
CA ALA A 65 3.50 4.97 -11.10
C ALA A 65 2.52 4.12 -10.27
N LYS A 66 2.95 2.92 -9.87
CA LYS A 66 2.18 2.04 -8.98
C LYS A 66 2.11 2.58 -7.55
N LEU A 67 3.15 3.24 -7.06
CA LEU A 67 3.22 3.78 -5.70
C LEU A 67 2.47 5.11 -5.56
N HIS A 68 2.42 5.92 -6.61
CA HIS A 68 1.84 7.27 -6.58
C HIS A 68 0.75 7.49 -7.65
N PRO A 69 -0.37 6.76 -7.61
CA PRO A 69 -1.39 6.84 -8.64
C PRO A 69 -2.00 8.25 -8.78
N VAL A 70 -2.10 9.00 -7.68
CA VAL A 70 -2.63 10.38 -7.69
C VAL A 70 -1.67 11.32 -8.42
N ALA A 71 -0.37 11.22 -8.18
CA ALA A 71 0.63 12.05 -8.87
C ALA A 71 0.65 11.74 -10.38
N VAL A 72 0.58 10.46 -10.74
CA VAL A 72 0.49 10.04 -12.14
C VAL A 72 -0.76 10.60 -12.81
N ALA A 73 -1.92 10.47 -12.15
CA ALA A 73 -3.17 11.00 -12.67
C ALA A 73 -3.12 12.52 -12.86
N ALA A 74 -2.52 13.26 -11.91
CA ALA A 74 -2.35 14.70 -12.01
C ALA A 74 -1.45 15.09 -13.20
N VAL A 75 -0.31 14.41 -13.39
CA VAL A 75 0.59 14.65 -14.53
C VAL A 75 -0.10 14.31 -15.85
N ALA A 76 -0.77 13.16 -15.93
CA ALA A 76 -1.49 12.74 -17.13
C ALA A 76 -2.62 13.72 -17.48
N GLY A 77 -3.41 14.14 -16.48
CA GLY A 77 -4.46 15.14 -16.66
C GLY A 77 -3.93 16.49 -17.11
N ALA A 78 -2.83 16.97 -16.51
CA ALA A 78 -2.18 18.20 -16.92
C ALA A 78 -1.63 18.12 -18.36
N ALA A 79 -1.06 16.98 -18.74
CA ALA A 79 -0.55 16.75 -20.09
C ALA A 79 -1.67 16.77 -21.14
N LEU A 80 -2.81 16.11 -20.85
CA LEU A 80 -3.99 16.15 -21.72
C LEU A 80 -4.55 17.57 -21.85
N PHE A 81 -4.61 18.33 -20.76
CA PHE A 81 -5.12 19.71 -20.76
C PHE A 81 -4.22 20.68 -21.52
N ALA A 82 -2.89 20.51 -21.45
CA ALA A 82 -1.94 21.40 -22.10
C ALA A 82 -1.87 21.21 -23.63
N GLY A 83 -2.13 19.99 -24.11
CA GLY A 83 -2.04 19.62 -25.52
C GLY A 83 -0.60 19.44 -26.04
N PRO A 84 -0.43 18.77 -27.20
CA PRO A 84 0.87 18.31 -27.69
C PRO A 84 1.85 19.44 -28.02
N ALA A 85 1.37 20.54 -28.63
CA ALA A 85 2.22 21.67 -29.00
C ALA A 85 2.88 22.36 -27.79
N ARG A 86 2.15 22.42 -26.67
CA ARG A 86 2.64 23.05 -25.45
C ARG A 86 3.61 22.15 -24.69
N LEU A 87 3.39 20.83 -24.73
CA LEU A 87 4.33 19.85 -24.18
C LEU A 87 5.69 19.89 -24.87
N MET A 88 5.75 19.99 -26.20
CA MET A 88 7.02 20.09 -26.93
C MET A 88 7.82 21.34 -26.54
N ARG A 89 7.14 22.48 -26.41
CA ARG A 89 7.77 23.76 -26.02
C ARG A 89 8.29 23.72 -24.58
N ILE A 90 7.52 23.15 -23.65
CA ILE A 90 7.95 23.00 -22.26
C ILE A 90 9.09 22.00 -22.15
N GLY A 91 9.03 20.89 -22.90
CA GLY A 91 10.10 19.89 -22.96
C GLY A 91 11.44 20.51 -23.33
N GLY A 92 11.49 21.38 -24.35
CA GLY A 92 12.71 22.08 -24.76
C GLY A 92 13.31 23.01 -23.69
N ILE A 93 12.47 23.58 -22.81
CA ILE A 93 12.92 24.46 -21.72
C ILE A 93 13.37 23.66 -20.50
N VAL A 94 12.65 22.59 -20.16
CA VAL A 94 12.89 21.79 -18.93
C VAL A 94 14.04 20.81 -19.11
N LEU A 95 14.19 20.21 -20.31
CA LEU A 95 15.23 19.22 -20.61
C LEU A 95 16.67 19.67 -20.26
N PRO A 96 17.14 20.88 -20.63
CA PRO A 96 18.51 21.31 -20.29
C PRO A 96 18.73 21.48 -18.78
N ILE A 97 17.69 21.91 -18.04
CA ILE A 97 17.75 22.03 -16.58
C ILE A 97 17.91 20.64 -15.94
N VAL A 98 17.16 19.65 -16.42
CA VAL A 98 17.26 18.26 -15.96
C VAL A 98 18.61 17.64 -16.29
N MET A 99 19.15 17.90 -17.49
CA MET A 99 20.49 17.44 -17.87
C MET A 99 21.57 18.02 -16.95
N LYS A 100 21.46 19.29 -16.55
CA LYS A 100 22.38 19.92 -15.59
C LYS A 100 22.36 19.26 -14.22
N MET A 101 21.17 18.86 -13.73
CA MET A 101 21.03 18.13 -12.47
C MET A 101 21.56 16.69 -12.52
N ARG A 102 21.56 16.07 -13.71
CA ARG A 102 22.17 14.75 -13.93
C ARG A 102 23.69 14.82 -13.97
N SER A 103 24.26 15.90 -14.50
CA SER A 103 25.71 16.08 -14.63
C SER A 103 26.41 16.56 -13.35
N GLY A 104 25.64 16.96 -12.33
CA GLY A 104 26.15 17.38 -11.02
C GLY A 104 26.21 16.27 -9.96
N ARG A 105 25.98 15.02 -10.36
CA ARG A 105 26.24 13.80 -9.60
C ARG A 105 27.35 13.03 -10.29
#